data_AF-A0AAV0CN39-F1
#
_entry.id   AF-A0AAV0CN39-F1
#
_cell.length_a   1.000
_cell.length_b   1.000
_cell.length_c   1.000
_cell.angle_alpha   90.00
_cell.angle_beta   90.00
_cell.angle_gamma   90.00
#
_symmetry.space_group_name_H-M   'P 1'
#
loop_
_entity.id
_entity.type
_entity.pdbx_description
1 polymer ?
#
loop_
_entity_poly.entity_id
_entity_poly.type
_entity_poly.pdbx_seq_one_letter_code
_entity_poly.pdbx_strand_id
1 'polypeptide(L)'
;MPPLSSRLSAAIRTATAAVKSYFCRCIDFRTLTDFMTTPTYLFFHSHLTKVYATLVLACVCTILGVLLDFAGEVGGRFTFLVFSRSMFWVLKTPSGRVAKKIWYMMAATFFMGASIVPCIRPYVNINHGLLMSIIGEQATCYAVYCLGAAATRSAGRRTPLELPVYYKVVVCSLCSYLFLLLLFFVYSALFRHSLFLVMVPVYMVCYRVALFAYGQEMTLRSWRDGENLDCVTCCLRFYTDFPAILAYTFLLFVKGLYDGLRRRNRLRIMRKRLVRMYIENITNKGLS
;
A
#
# COMPACT_ATOMS: atom_id res chain seq x y z
N MET A 1 23.69 12.05 -33.92
CA MET A 1 22.70 11.51 -32.95
C MET A 1 23.46 10.79 -31.85
N PRO A 2 23.17 11.01 -30.56
CA PRO A 2 23.91 10.36 -29.48
C PRO A 2 23.61 8.84 -29.43
N PRO A 3 24.60 8.01 -29.04
CA PRO A 3 24.47 6.55 -29.03
C PRO A 3 23.40 6.05 -28.07
N LEU A 4 22.73 4.94 -28.42
CA LEU A 4 21.60 4.36 -27.68
C LEU A 4 21.91 4.10 -26.19
N SER A 5 23.16 3.74 -25.87
CA SER A 5 23.65 3.48 -24.51
C SER A 5 23.66 4.73 -23.63
N SER A 6 23.97 5.91 -24.20
CA SER A 6 24.00 7.15 -23.43
C SER A 6 22.60 7.65 -23.12
N ARG A 7 21.65 7.48 -24.05
CA ARG A 7 20.22 7.78 -23.85
C ARG A 7 19.58 6.87 -22.81
N LEU A 8 19.93 5.58 -22.81
CA LEU A 8 19.46 4.61 -21.81
C LEU A 8 20.01 4.97 -20.41
N SER A 9 21.30 5.31 -20.31
CA SER A 9 21.90 5.71 -19.03
C SER A 9 21.33 7.03 -18.47
N ALA A 10 20.93 7.95 -19.36
CA ALA A 10 20.28 9.19 -19.01
C ALA A 10 18.84 8.93 -18.54
N ALA A 11 18.09 8.09 -19.25
CA ALA A 11 16.73 7.67 -18.89
C ALA A 11 16.69 6.91 -17.56
N ILE A 12 17.66 6.03 -17.31
CA ILE A 12 17.80 5.33 -16.02
C ILE A 12 18.11 6.33 -14.91
N ARG A 13 18.99 7.31 -15.14
CA ARG A 13 19.33 8.36 -14.16
C ARG A 13 18.16 9.29 -13.87
N THR A 14 17.39 9.71 -14.88
CA THR A 14 16.17 10.49 -14.66
C THR A 14 15.08 9.66 -14.00
N ALA A 15 14.93 8.37 -14.35
CA ALA A 15 14.01 7.48 -13.66
C ALA A 15 14.41 7.27 -12.19
N THR A 16 15.69 7.03 -11.89
CA THR A 16 16.16 6.92 -10.49
C THR A 16 16.07 8.23 -9.74
N ALA A 17 16.31 9.38 -10.39
CA ALA A 17 16.12 10.69 -9.78
C ALA A 17 14.63 11.01 -9.55
N ALA A 18 13.74 10.64 -10.47
CA ALA A 18 12.30 10.77 -10.32
C ALA A 18 11.76 9.86 -9.23
N VAL A 19 12.25 8.61 -9.15
CA VAL A 19 11.95 7.67 -8.08
C VAL A 19 12.49 8.18 -6.73
N LYS A 20 13.70 8.74 -6.69
CA LYS A 20 14.28 9.35 -5.48
C LYS A 20 13.53 10.63 -5.07
N SER A 21 13.10 11.45 -6.01
CA SER A 21 12.24 12.64 -5.80
C SER A 21 10.86 12.23 -5.28
N TYR A 22 10.29 11.17 -5.86
CA TYR A 22 9.04 10.56 -5.42
C TYR A 22 9.15 10.03 -3.98
N PHE A 23 10.29 9.42 -3.61
CA PHE A 23 10.56 8.93 -2.24
C PHE A 23 11.06 10.01 -1.26
N CYS A 24 11.61 11.12 -1.75
CA CYS A 24 11.92 12.32 -0.94
C CYS A 24 10.69 13.23 -0.76
N ARG A 25 9.49 12.81 -1.17
CA ARG A 25 8.24 13.41 -0.68
C ARG A 25 8.17 13.20 0.82
N CYS A 26 8.70 14.16 1.58
CA CYS A 26 8.37 14.29 3.00
C CYS A 26 6.86 14.44 3.08
N ILE A 27 6.19 13.42 3.60
CA ILE A 27 4.79 13.49 3.98
C ILE A 27 4.72 14.55 5.08
N ASP A 28 4.31 15.77 4.72
CA ASP A 28 4.20 16.86 5.68
C ASP A 28 2.88 16.69 6.46
N PHE A 29 2.96 15.87 7.51
CA PHE A 29 1.83 15.55 8.38
C PHE A 29 1.14 16.79 8.95
N ARG A 30 1.90 17.89 9.11
CA ARG A 30 1.39 19.15 9.64
C ARG A 30 0.36 19.80 8.72
N THR A 31 0.61 19.71 7.42
CA THR A 31 -0.32 20.23 6.41
C THR A 31 -1.60 19.41 6.32
N LEU A 32 -1.53 18.11 6.64
CA LEU A 32 -2.68 17.21 6.68
C LEU A 32 -3.60 17.52 7.88
N THR A 33 -3.01 17.84 9.04
CA THR A 33 -3.76 18.21 10.26
C THR A 33 -4.42 19.58 10.14
N ASP A 34 -3.76 20.55 9.48
CA ASP A 34 -4.32 21.89 9.30
C ASP A 34 -5.52 21.92 8.34
N PHE A 35 -5.53 21.03 7.33
CA PHE A 35 -6.66 20.91 6.38
C PHE A 35 -7.93 20.33 7.02
N MET A 36 -7.79 19.62 8.13
CA MET A 36 -8.90 19.01 8.85
C MET A 36 -9.75 20.02 9.63
N THR A 37 -9.23 21.23 9.86
CA THR A 37 -9.95 22.32 10.55
C THR A 37 -10.74 23.23 9.62
N THR A 38 -10.60 23.07 8.30
CA THR A 38 -11.28 23.92 7.30
C THR A 38 -12.61 23.33 6.80
N PRO A 39 -13.65 24.14 6.55
CA PRO A 39 -14.99 23.70 6.13
C PRO A 39 -15.05 22.95 4.77
N THR A 40 -13.95 22.95 4.01
CA THR A 40 -13.75 22.19 2.76
C THR A 40 -13.54 20.68 2.97
N TYR A 41 -13.40 20.21 4.21
CA TYR A 41 -13.20 18.80 4.57
C TYR A 41 -14.29 17.84 4.06
N LEU A 42 -15.55 18.30 3.99
CA LEU A 42 -16.69 17.46 3.62
C LEU A 42 -16.63 17.04 2.13
N PHE A 43 -16.23 17.96 1.26
CA PHE A 43 -16.07 17.69 -0.17
C PHE A 43 -14.90 16.73 -0.43
N PHE A 44 -13.77 16.98 0.25
CA PHE A 44 -12.61 16.09 0.20
C PHE A 44 -12.97 14.67 0.64
N HIS A 45 -13.66 14.51 1.77
CA HIS A 45 -14.05 13.19 2.26
C HIS A 45 -14.99 12.48 1.30
N SER A 46 -15.97 13.19 0.73
CA SER A 46 -16.90 12.63 -0.27
C SER A 46 -16.16 12.15 -1.52
N HIS A 47 -15.19 12.92 -2.01
CA HIS A 47 -14.37 12.55 -3.16
C HIS A 47 -13.50 11.33 -2.85
N LEU A 48 -12.80 11.33 -1.71
CA LEU A 48 -11.94 10.24 -1.28
C LEU A 48 -12.73 8.93 -1.08
N THR A 49 -13.96 8.99 -0.56
CA THR A 49 -14.84 7.83 -0.47
C THR A 49 -15.19 7.26 -1.85
N LYS A 50 -15.40 8.10 -2.87
CA LYS A 50 -15.63 7.64 -4.25
C LYS A 50 -14.40 6.97 -4.85
N VAL A 51 -13.21 7.51 -4.58
CA VAL A 51 -11.92 6.89 -4.97
C VAL A 51 -11.78 5.51 -4.35
N TYR A 52 -11.96 5.36 -3.03
CA TYR A 52 -11.85 4.05 -2.41
C TYR A 52 -12.96 3.09 -2.83
N ALA A 53 -14.20 3.54 -3.05
CA ALA A 53 -15.27 2.70 -3.57
C ALA A 53 -14.96 2.17 -4.99
N THR A 54 -14.36 3.00 -5.83
CA THR A 54 -13.91 2.57 -7.17
C THR A 54 -12.71 1.62 -7.10
N LEU A 55 -11.80 1.79 -6.13
CA LEU A 55 -10.73 0.81 -5.86
C LEU A 55 -11.28 -0.54 -5.35
N VAL A 56 -12.31 -0.54 -4.49
CA VAL A 56 -12.98 -1.80 -4.07
C VAL A 56 -13.52 -2.55 -5.28
N LEU A 57 -14.28 -1.84 -6.14
CA LEU A 57 -14.86 -2.45 -7.34
C LEU A 57 -13.77 -2.96 -8.28
N ALA A 58 -12.68 -2.21 -8.44
CA ALA A 58 -11.53 -2.62 -9.22
C ALA A 58 -10.89 -3.92 -8.68
N CYS A 59 -10.69 -4.02 -7.35
CA CYS A 59 -10.18 -5.24 -6.71
C CYS A 59 -11.12 -6.44 -6.90
N VAL A 60 -12.44 -6.25 -6.78
CA VAL A 60 -13.43 -7.31 -7.03
C VAL A 60 -13.34 -7.79 -8.48
N CYS A 61 -13.25 -6.87 -9.44
CA CYS A 61 -13.03 -7.22 -10.85
C CYS A 61 -11.71 -7.98 -11.05
N THR A 62 -10.62 -7.59 -10.39
CA THR A 62 -9.35 -8.33 -10.45
C THR A 62 -9.50 -9.75 -9.92
N ILE A 63 -10.18 -9.96 -8.80
CA ILE A 63 -10.46 -11.29 -8.22
C ILE A 63 -11.27 -12.13 -9.20
N LEU A 64 -12.33 -11.57 -9.80
CA LEU A 64 -13.12 -12.26 -10.82
C LEU A 64 -12.25 -12.66 -12.03
N GLY A 65 -11.31 -11.81 -12.42
CA GLY A 65 -10.35 -12.11 -13.49
C GLY A 65 -9.43 -13.28 -13.13
N VAL A 66 -8.90 -13.32 -11.91
CA VAL A 66 -8.07 -14.44 -11.44
C VAL A 66 -8.91 -15.73 -11.33
N LEU A 67 -10.20 -15.65 -10.97
CA LEU A 67 -11.10 -16.81 -10.95
C LEU A 67 -11.35 -17.33 -12.36
N LEU A 68 -11.48 -16.44 -13.35
CA LEU A 68 -11.62 -16.82 -14.74
C LEU A 68 -10.41 -17.59 -15.24
N ASP A 69 -9.20 -17.14 -14.89
CA ASP A 69 -7.96 -17.85 -15.25
C ASP A 69 -7.89 -19.22 -14.58
N PHE A 70 -8.26 -19.32 -13.30
CA PHE A 70 -8.33 -20.58 -12.57
C PHE A 70 -9.33 -21.57 -13.20
N ALA A 71 -10.47 -21.08 -13.70
CA ALA A 71 -11.54 -21.92 -14.24
C ALA A 71 -11.31 -22.34 -15.71
N GLY A 72 -10.57 -21.56 -16.50
CA GLY A 72 -10.52 -21.75 -17.95
C GLY A 72 -9.15 -21.66 -18.62
N GLU A 73 -8.06 -21.41 -17.88
CA GLU A 73 -6.71 -21.19 -18.43
C GLU A 73 -6.68 -20.19 -19.61
N VAL A 74 -7.64 -19.25 -19.64
CA VAL A 74 -7.80 -18.26 -20.70
C VAL A 74 -6.81 -17.09 -20.53
N GLY A 75 -6.13 -17.01 -19.38
CA GLY A 75 -5.14 -16.00 -19.11
C GLY A 75 -3.90 -16.15 -19.99
N GLY A 76 -3.43 -15.04 -20.55
CA GLY A 76 -2.22 -15.06 -21.37
C GLY A 76 -2.07 -13.81 -22.23
N ARG A 77 -1.52 -13.99 -23.43
CA ARG A 77 -1.20 -12.88 -24.34
C ARG A 77 -2.43 -12.10 -24.78
N PHE A 78 -3.58 -12.77 -24.97
CA PHE A 78 -4.82 -12.12 -25.38
C PHE A 78 -5.37 -11.21 -24.29
N THR A 79 -5.50 -11.70 -23.05
CA THR A 79 -5.96 -10.88 -21.92
C THR A 79 -5.04 -9.69 -21.67
N PHE A 80 -3.72 -9.86 -21.86
CA PHE A 80 -2.75 -8.78 -21.79
C PHE A 80 -2.95 -7.71 -22.88
N LEU A 81 -3.25 -8.10 -24.12
CA LEU A 81 -3.56 -7.16 -25.20
C LEU A 81 -4.84 -6.37 -24.92
N VAL A 82 -5.88 -7.05 -24.42
CA VAL A 82 -7.16 -6.38 -24.07
C VAL A 82 -6.99 -5.46 -22.87
N PHE A 83 -6.18 -5.85 -21.88
CA PHE A 83 -5.79 -4.99 -20.76
C PHE A 83 -5.09 -3.72 -21.27
N SER A 84 -4.06 -3.87 -22.12
CA SER A 84 -3.29 -2.76 -22.68
C SER A 84 -4.16 -1.80 -23.47
N ARG A 85 -5.08 -2.34 -24.29
CA ARG A 85 -6.07 -1.56 -25.03
C ARG A 85 -7.00 -0.81 -24.08
N SER A 86 -7.55 -1.49 -23.07
CA SER A 86 -8.47 -0.88 -22.10
C SER A 86 -7.80 0.26 -21.33
N MET A 87 -6.55 0.07 -20.89
CA MET A 87 -5.76 1.10 -20.22
C MET A 87 -5.52 2.32 -21.11
N PHE A 88 -5.23 2.13 -22.40
CA PHE A 88 -5.10 3.22 -23.36
C PHE A 88 -6.41 4.02 -23.53
N TRP A 89 -7.55 3.33 -23.53
CA TRP A 89 -8.87 3.98 -23.57
C TRP A 89 -9.19 4.76 -22.30
N VAL A 90 -8.78 4.27 -21.12
CA VAL A 90 -8.91 5.03 -19.86
C VAL A 90 -8.14 6.35 -19.95
N LEU A 91 -6.90 6.32 -20.44
CA LEU A 91 -6.05 7.49 -20.57
C LEU A 91 -6.55 8.50 -21.62
N LYS A 92 -7.12 8.02 -22.73
CA LYS A 92 -7.67 8.88 -23.78
C LYS A 92 -9.03 9.48 -23.44
N THR A 93 -9.80 8.89 -22.54
CA THR A 93 -11.15 9.39 -22.27
C THR A 93 -11.09 10.68 -21.44
N PRO A 94 -11.72 11.78 -21.90
CA PRO A 94 -11.69 13.06 -21.20
C PRO A 94 -12.40 12.99 -19.85
N SER A 95 -12.04 13.90 -18.94
CA SER A 95 -12.46 13.86 -17.53
C SER A 95 -13.98 13.95 -17.32
N GLY A 96 -14.69 14.67 -18.17
CA GLY A 96 -16.15 14.80 -18.09
C GLY A 96 -16.96 13.50 -18.29
N ARG A 97 -16.35 12.36 -18.66
CA ARG A 97 -17.05 11.08 -18.89
C ARG A 97 -16.68 10.00 -17.87
N VAL A 98 -16.90 10.30 -16.60
CA VAL A 98 -16.53 9.44 -15.46
C VAL A 98 -17.10 8.02 -15.58
N ALA A 99 -18.38 7.87 -15.96
CA ALA A 99 -19.02 6.54 -16.07
C ALA A 99 -18.33 5.63 -17.11
N LYS A 100 -17.95 6.18 -18.28
CA LYS A 100 -17.23 5.41 -19.31
C LYS A 100 -15.82 5.04 -18.83
N LYS A 101 -15.13 5.96 -18.16
CA LYS A 101 -13.81 5.71 -17.55
C LYS A 101 -13.86 4.60 -16.51
N ILE A 102 -14.88 4.58 -15.65
CA ILE A 102 -15.08 3.49 -14.67
C ILE A 102 -15.21 2.16 -15.41
N TRP A 103 -16.05 2.10 -16.45
CA TRP A 103 -16.26 0.85 -17.19
C TRP A 103 -14.97 0.33 -17.84
N TYR A 104 -14.20 1.20 -18.50
CA TYR A 104 -12.90 0.82 -19.05
C TYR A 104 -11.88 0.42 -17.97
N MET A 105 -11.91 1.07 -16.81
CA MET A 105 -11.06 0.71 -15.67
C MET A 105 -11.42 -0.67 -15.12
N MET A 106 -12.70 -1.00 -14.98
CA MET A 106 -13.15 -2.31 -14.51
C MET A 106 -12.80 -3.41 -15.51
N ALA A 107 -12.98 -3.16 -16.80
CA ALA A 107 -12.53 -4.07 -17.85
C ALA A 107 -11.01 -4.28 -17.78
N ALA A 108 -10.23 -3.20 -17.65
CA ALA A 108 -8.78 -3.29 -17.52
C ALA A 108 -8.38 -4.13 -16.30
N THR A 109 -8.94 -3.88 -15.11
CA THR A 109 -8.55 -4.58 -13.89
C THR A 109 -8.98 -6.05 -13.91
N PHE A 110 -10.11 -6.37 -14.54
CA PHE A 110 -10.54 -7.75 -14.79
C PHE A 110 -9.54 -8.52 -15.68
N PHE A 111 -9.19 -7.97 -16.84
CA PHE A 111 -8.23 -8.61 -17.75
C PHE A 111 -6.81 -8.65 -17.15
N MET A 112 -6.45 -7.63 -16.36
CA MET A 112 -5.22 -7.63 -15.59
C MET A 112 -5.19 -8.82 -14.63
N GLY A 113 -6.25 -9.01 -13.83
CA GLY A 113 -6.40 -10.16 -12.93
C GLY A 113 -6.19 -11.50 -13.64
N ALA A 114 -6.85 -11.70 -14.78
CA ALA A 114 -6.71 -12.92 -15.57
C ALA A 114 -5.29 -13.10 -16.15
N SER A 115 -4.55 -12.02 -16.41
CA SER A 115 -3.19 -12.09 -16.96
C SER A 115 -2.08 -12.21 -15.90
N ILE A 116 -2.33 -11.83 -14.65
CA ILE A 116 -1.31 -11.78 -13.59
C ILE A 116 -0.73 -13.17 -13.31
N VAL A 117 -1.58 -14.19 -13.14
CA VAL A 117 -1.10 -15.53 -12.74
C VAL A 117 -0.26 -16.20 -13.84
N PRO A 118 -0.67 -16.22 -15.12
CA PRO A 118 0.15 -16.77 -16.20
C PRO A 118 1.46 -16.01 -16.40
N CYS A 119 1.48 -14.70 -16.15
CA CYS A 119 2.70 -13.91 -16.24
C CYS A 119 3.71 -14.20 -15.11
N ILE A 120 3.23 -14.54 -13.91
CA ILE A 120 4.10 -14.78 -12.73
C ILE A 120 4.49 -16.25 -12.59
N ARG A 121 3.64 -17.19 -13.04
CA ARG A 121 3.86 -18.65 -12.96
C ARG A 121 5.27 -19.11 -13.42
N PRO A 122 5.91 -18.51 -14.46
CA PRO A 122 7.27 -18.89 -14.85
C PRO A 122 8.36 -18.52 -13.84
N TYR A 123 8.11 -17.54 -12.98
CA TYR A 123 9.11 -16.96 -12.07
C TYR A 123 8.89 -17.40 -10.61
N VAL A 124 7.62 -17.56 -10.19
CA VAL A 124 7.27 -17.89 -8.82
C VAL A 124 6.06 -18.83 -8.84
N ASN A 125 6.16 -19.95 -8.11
CA ASN A 125 5.03 -20.87 -7.93
C ASN A 125 4.05 -20.28 -6.89
N ILE A 126 3.16 -19.40 -7.36
CA ILE A 126 2.16 -18.75 -6.52
C ILE A 126 0.84 -19.52 -6.59
N ASN A 127 0.33 -19.91 -5.42
CA ASN A 127 -1.01 -20.47 -5.30
C ASN A 127 -2.07 -19.39 -5.56
N HIS A 128 -3.05 -19.68 -6.43
CA HIS A 128 -4.17 -18.77 -6.71
C HIS A 128 -4.87 -18.29 -5.43
N GLY A 129 -5.10 -19.19 -4.46
CA GLY A 129 -5.73 -18.85 -3.18
C GLY A 129 -4.96 -17.80 -2.37
N LEU A 130 -3.62 -17.79 -2.45
CA LEU A 130 -2.79 -16.77 -1.81
C LEU A 130 -2.91 -15.41 -2.52
N LEU A 131 -2.97 -15.42 -3.85
CA LEU A 131 -3.17 -14.19 -4.61
C LEU A 131 -4.55 -13.57 -4.32
N MET A 132 -5.59 -14.42 -4.29
CA MET A 132 -6.95 -13.99 -3.94
C MET A 132 -7.05 -13.45 -2.53
N SER A 133 -6.36 -14.07 -1.56
CA SER A 133 -6.40 -13.59 -0.19
C SER A 133 -5.73 -12.22 -0.06
N ILE A 134 -4.58 -11.99 -0.72
CA ILE A 134 -3.90 -10.69 -0.71
C ILE A 134 -4.78 -9.60 -1.36
N ILE A 135 -5.36 -9.87 -2.53
CA ILE A 135 -6.20 -8.88 -3.23
C ILE A 135 -7.52 -8.65 -2.49
N GLY A 136 -8.14 -9.73 -1.99
CA GLY A 136 -9.38 -9.65 -1.22
C GLY A 136 -9.20 -8.89 0.08
N GLU A 137 -8.07 -9.07 0.75
CA GLU A 137 -7.74 -8.36 1.97
C GLU A 137 -7.45 -6.87 1.73
N GLN A 138 -6.85 -6.53 0.58
CA GLN A 138 -6.75 -5.12 0.17
C GLN A 138 -8.14 -4.50 -0.11
N ALA A 139 -9.05 -5.27 -0.72
CA ALA A 139 -10.42 -4.85 -1.00
C ALA A 139 -11.22 -4.62 0.30
N THR A 140 -11.10 -5.51 1.29
CA THR A 140 -11.77 -5.35 2.59
C THR A 140 -11.28 -4.11 3.31
N CYS A 141 -9.98 -3.79 3.26
CA CYS A 141 -9.44 -2.56 3.85
C CYS A 141 -10.13 -1.30 3.30
N TYR A 142 -10.26 -1.21 1.97
CA TYR A 142 -10.96 -0.08 1.34
C TYR A 142 -12.46 -0.08 1.65
N ALA A 143 -13.10 -1.25 1.68
CA ALA A 143 -14.52 -1.37 2.00
C ALA A 143 -14.82 -0.92 3.44
N VAL A 144 -13.99 -1.32 4.42
CA VAL A 144 -14.13 -0.92 5.81
C VAL A 144 -13.96 0.60 5.97
N TYR A 145 -13.04 1.22 5.23
CA TYR A 145 -12.94 2.69 5.18
C TYR A 145 -14.24 3.34 4.68
N CYS A 146 -14.79 2.83 3.56
CA CYS A 146 -16.03 3.36 2.98
C CYS A 146 -17.23 3.18 3.93
N LEU A 147 -17.33 2.04 4.62
CA LEU A 147 -18.36 1.77 5.62
C LEU A 147 -18.22 2.69 6.83
N GLY A 148 -16.99 2.91 7.33
CA GLY A 148 -16.72 3.88 8.39
C GLY A 148 -17.10 5.31 7.99
N ALA A 149 -16.83 5.70 6.75
CA ALA A 149 -17.25 6.98 6.20
C ALA A 149 -18.78 7.12 6.18
N ALA A 150 -19.49 6.11 5.68
CA ALA A 150 -20.95 6.07 5.61
C ALA A 150 -21.60 6.10 7.01
N ALA A 151 -21.07 5.32 7.95
CA ALA A 151 -21.54 5.29 9.34
C ALA A 151 -21.44 6.69 9.98
N THR A 152 -20.32 7.39 9.77
CA THR A 152 -20.16 8.75 10.32
C THR A 152 -21.02 9.81 9.64
N ARG A 153 -21.48 9.57 8.41
CA ARG A 153 -22.44 10.43 7.72
C ARG A 153 -23.88 10.20 8.22
N SER A 154 -24.23 8.95 8.50
CA SER A 154 -25.56 8.58 9.02
C SER A 154 -25.77 8.97 10.49
N ALA A 155 -24.69 9.06 11.27
CA ALA A 155 -24.75 9.37 12.70
C ALA A 155 -25.05 10.85 13.05
N GLY A 156 -25.46 11.68 12.08
CA GLY A 156 -26.14 12.95 12.33
C GLY A 156 -25.47 13.90 13.35
N ARG A 157 -24.44 14.63 12.92
CA ARG A 157 -24.04 15.98 13.42
C ARG A 157 -24.00 16.26 14.95
N ARG A 158 -23.87 15.27 15.83
CA ARG A 158 -23.89 15.50 17.30
C ARG A 158 -22.89 14.71 18.12
N THR A 159 -21.74 14.36 17.57
CA THR A 159 -20.58 14.05 18.40
C THR A 159 -19.38 14.86 17.92
N PRO A 160 -18.69 15.63 18.79
CA PRO A 160 -17.41 16.27 18.49
C PRO A 160 -16.28 15.24 18.39
N LEU A 161 -16.59 14.02 17.97
CA LEU A 161 -15.63 13.01 17.61
C LEU A 161 -15.39 13.13 16.10
N GLU A 162 -14.96 14.33 15.68
CA GLU A 162 -14.21 14.54 14.44
C GLU A 162 -12.86 13.85 14.60
N LEU A 163 -12.89 12.53 14.85
CA LEU A 163 -11.70 11.72 14.84
C LEU A 163 -11.12 11.89 13.46
N PRO A 164 -9.87 12.38 13.38
CA PRO A 164 -9.31 12.75 12.11
C PRO A 164 -9.40 11.56 11.17
N VAL A 165 -9.63 11.78 9.87
CA VAL A 165 -9.76 10.71 8.87
C VAL A 165 -8.63 9.69 9.02
N TYR A 166 -7.45 10.14 9.46
CA TYR A 166 -6.32 9.34 9.90
C TYR A 166 -6.62 8.32 11.00
N TYR A 167 -7.30 8.67 12.09
CA TYR A 167 -7.66 7.73 13.15
C TYR A 167 -8.64 6.67 12.66
N LYS A 168 -9.61 7.04 11.80
CA LYS A 168 -10.50 6.06 11.16
C LYS A 168 -9.71 5.10 10.28
N VAL A 169 -8.77 5.59 9.49
CA VAL A 169 -7.85 4.77 8.68
C VAL A 169 -7.00 3.84 9.55
N VAL A 170 -6.41 4.37 10.63
CA VAL A 170 -5.55 3.60 11.53
C VAL A 170 -6.36 2.52 12.25
N VAL A 171 -7.54 2.84 12.79
CA VAL A 171 -8.41 1.85 13.43
C VAL A 171 -8.93 0.80 12.43
N CYS A 172 -9.32 1.20 11.21
CA CYS A 172 -9.71 0.25 10.16
C CYS A 172 -8.55 -0.64 9.73
N SER A 173 -7.35 -0.07 9.58
CA SER A 173 -6.12 -0.80 9.28
C SER A 173 -5.74 -1.74 10.43
N LEU A 174 -5.95 -1.36 11.70
CA LEU A 174 -5.74 -2.22 12.87
C LEU A 174 -6.77 -3.36 12.95
N CYS A 175 -8.05 -3.12 12.66
CA CYS A 175 -9.06 -4.20 12.60
C CYS A 175 -8.76 -5.20 11.48
N SER A 176 -8.40 -4.73 10.28
CA SER A 176 -7.97 -5.61 9.18
C SER A 176 -6.68 -6.38 9.52
N TYR A 177 -5.78 -5.76 10.28
CA TYR A 177 -4.56 -6.39 10.77
C TYR A 177 -4.83 -7.47 11.80
N LEU A 178 -5.76 -7.26 12.74
CA LEU A 178 -6.16 -8.27 13.71
C LEU A 178 -6.80 -9.47 13.01
N PHE A 179 -7.58 -9.23 11.96
CA PHE A 179 -8.13 -10.29 11.12
C PHE A 179 -7.03 -11.09 10.38
N LEU A 180 -6.02 -10.41 9.86
CA LEU A 180 -4.86 -11.06 9.26
C LEU A 180 -4.00 -11.83 10.26
N LEU A 181 -3.76 -11.26 11.43
CA LEU A 181 -3.06 -11.96 12.50
C LEU A 181 -3.82 -13.21 12.90
N LEU A 182 -5.15 -13.18 12.94
CA LEU A 182 -5.99 -14.36 13.19
C LEU A 182 -5.81 -15.41 12.08
N LEU A 183 -5.94 -15.02 10.81
CA LEU A 183 -5.76 -15.92 9.66
C LEU A 183 -4.35 -16.52 9.61
N PHE A 184 -3.34 -15.71 9.90
CA PHE A 184 -1.94 -16.12 9.87
C PHE A 184 -1.55 -16.92 11.12
N PHE A 185 -2.21 -16.67 12.27
CA PHE A 185 -2.11 -17.50 13.46
C PHE A 185 -2.71 -18.89 13.20
N VAL A 186 -3.88 -18.97 12.55
CA VAL A 186 -4.47 -20.24 12.10
C VAL A 186 -3.53 -20.95 11.10
N TYR A 187 -2.94 -20.22 10.16
CA TYR A 187 -1.96 -20.77 9.21
C TYR A 187 -0.66 -21.23 9.89
N SER A 188 -0.21 -20.51 10.93
CA SER A 188 0.97 -20.87 11.73
C SER A 188 0.79 -22.10 12.60
N ALA A 189 -0.43 -22.31 13.10
CA ALA A 189 -0.78 -23.50 13.85
C ALA A 189 -0.65 -24.76 12.97
N LEU A 190 -0.81 -24.60 11.65
CA LEU A 190 -0.64 -25.66 10.66
C LEU A 190 0.81 -25.79 10.14
N PHE A 191 1.58 -24.69 10.07
CA PHE A 191 2.96 -24.69 9.55
C PHE A 191 3.99 -24.12 10.55
N ARG A 192 4.88 -25.00 11.01
CA ARG A 192 5.90 -24.83 12.05
C ARG A 192 7.07 -23.90 11.62
N HIS A 193 6.84 -22.62 11.38
CA HIS A 193 7.91 -21.65 11.01
C HIS A 193 7.86 -20.33 11.78
N SER A 194 8.60 -20.23 12.90
CA SER A 194 8.37 -19.27 14.00
C SER A 194 8.75 -17.79 13.79
N LEU A 195 9.63 -17.41 12.86
CA LEU A 195 10.10 -16.00 12.72
C LEU A 195 9.53 -15.26 11.52
N PHE A 196 9.28 -15.95 10.40
CA PHE A 196 8.61 -15.37 9.23
C PHE A 196 7.16 -15.00 9.55
N LEU A 197 6.57 -15.68 10.54
CA LEU A 197 5.20 -15.51 10.99
C LEU A 197 4.87 -14.16 11.61
N VAL A 198 5.86 -13.45 12.18
CA VAL A 198 5.61 -12.16 12.84
C VAL A 198 6.05 -10.98 11.96
N MET A 199 7.11 -11.16 11.16
CA MET A 199 7.66 -10.08 10.36
C MET A 199 6.78 -9.70 9.16
N VAL A 200 6.22 -10.69 8.46
CA VAL A 200 5.34 -10.47 7.30
C VAL A 200 4.09 -9.66 7.66
N PRO A 201 3.30 -10.01 8.70
CA PRO A 201 2.11 -9.23 9.03
C PRO A 201 2.45 -7.81 9.50
N VAL A 202 3.54 -7.62 10.25
CA VAL A 202 4.01 -6.27 10.64
C VAL A 202 4.39 -5.44 9.41
N TYR A 203 5.14 -6.03 8.48
CA TYR A 203 5.48 -5.38 7.21
C TYR A 203 4.22 -4.97 6.43
N MET A 204 3.24 -5.87 6.34
CA MET A 204 1.99 -5.61 5.64
C MET A 204 1.17 -4.48 6.30
N VAL A 205 1.22 -4.32 7.63
CA VAL A 205 0.63 -3.14 8.30
C VAL A 205 1.35 -1.87 7.94
N CYS A 206 2.68 -1.85 8.06
CA CYS A 206 3.47 -0.68 7.70
C CYS A 206 3.19 -0.24 6.26
N TYR A 207 3.06 -1.23 5.37
CA TYR A 207 2.70 -1.01 3.98
C TYR A 207 1.32 -0.37 3.84
N ARG A 208 0.29 -0.89 4.51
CA ARG A 208 -1.07 -0.32 4.45
C ARG A 208 -1.14 1.09 5.01
N VAL A 209 -0.50 1.35 6.15
CA VAL A 209 -0.48 2.69 6.74
C VAL A 209 0.18 3.67 5.76
N ALA A 210 1.30 3.29 5.15
CA ALA A 210 1.94 4.10 4.11
C ALA A 210 1.03 4.31 2.89
N LEU A 211 0.33 3.27 2.45
CA LEU A 211 -0.57 3.30 1.30
C LEU A 211 -1.78 4.22 1.53
N PHE A 212 -2.42 4.16 2.71
CA PHE A 212 -3.53 5.04 3.03
C PHE A 212 -3.09 6.49 3.26
N ALA A 213 -1.95 6.70 3.93
CA ALA A 213 -1.38 8.04 4.09
C ALA A 213 -1.10 8.67 2.71
N TYR A 214 -0.53 7.88 1.80
CA TYR A 214 -0.30 8.30 0.41
C TYR A 214 -1.60 8.66 -0.31
N GLY A 215 -2.63 7.81 -0.25
CA GLY A 215 -3.91 8.07 -0.92
C GLY A 215 -4.60 9.34 -0.46
N GLN A 216 -4.55 9.63 0.84
CA GLN A 216 -5.07 10.88 1.41
C GLN A 216 -4.29 12.09 0.92
N GLU A 217 -2.97 12.05 1.02
CA GLU A 217 -2.10 13.14 0.61
C GLU A 217 -2.22 13.45 -0.89
N MET A 218 -2.23 12.41 -1.71
CA MET A 218 -2.37 12.54 -3.16
C MET A 218 -3.67 13.25 -3.53
N THR A 219 -4.78 12.85 -2.89
CA THR A 219 -6.10 13.45 -3.12
C THR A 219 -6.17 14.90 -2.60
N LEU A 220 -5.47 15.19 -1.49
CA LEU A 220 -5.41 16.55 -0.93
C LEU A 220 -4.63 17.49 -1.84
N ARG A 221 -3.50 17.03 -2.38
CA ARG A 221 -2.68 17.79 -3.32
C ARG A 221 -3.45 18.12 -4.59
N SER A 222 -4.13 17.13 -5.18
CA SER A 222 -4.99 17.37 -6.35
C SER A 222 -6.05 18.44 -6.09
N TRP A 223 -6.62 18.43 -4.89
CA TRP A 223 -7.61 19.43 -4.50
C TRP A 223 -6.99 20.82 -4.31
N ARG A 224 -5.80 20.92 -3.69
CA ARG A 224 -5.08 22.19 -3.48
C ARG A 224 -4.65 22.83 -4.78
N ASP A 225 -4.15 22.04 -5.72
CA ASP A 225 -3.64 22.54 -7.00
C ASP A 225 -4.78 22.95 -7.96
N GLY A 226 -6.05 22.85 -7.51
CA GLY A 226 -7.23 23.14 -8.33
C GLY A 226 -7.44 22.15 -9.48
N GLU A 227 -6.64 21.09 -9.53
CA GLU A 227 -6.74 20.03 -10.51
C GLU A 227 -7.95 19.17 -10.12
N ASN A 228 -9.11 19.45 -10.72
CA ASN A 228 -10.34 18.66 -10.57
C ASN A 228 -10.15 17.27 -11.22
N LEU A 229 -9.28 16.46 -10.64
CA LEU A 229 -9.00 15.09 -11.06
C LEU A 229 -10.23 14.23 -10.80
N ASP A 230 -10.67 13.51 -11.83
CA ASP A 230 -11.74 12.53 -11.67
C ASP A 230 -11.30 11.43 -10.70
N CYS A 231 -12.28 10.82 -10.03
CA CYS A 231 -12.03 9.69 -9.12
C CYS A 231 -11.29 8.54 -9.82
N VAL A 232 -11.57 8.28 -11.10
CA VAL A 232 -10.88 7.23 -11.89
C VAL A 232 -9.42 7.58 -12.15
N THR A 233 -9.13 8.84 -12.50
CA THR A 233 -7.75 9.28 -12.74
C THR A 233 -6.93 9.23 -11.44
N CYS A 234 -7.57 9.56 -10.32
CA CYS A 234 -6.97 9.42 -9.00
C CYS A 234 -6.68 7.93 -8.69
N CYS A 235 -7.62 7.03 -8.95
CA CYS A 235 -7.40 5.59 -8.79
C CYS A 235 -6.28 5.08 -9.69
N LEU A 236 -6.19 5.58 -10.93
CA LEU A 236 -5.17 5.16 -11.88
C LEU A 236 -3.76 5.49 -11.40
N ARG A 237 -3.55 6.73 -10.94
CA ARG A 237 -2.29 7.17 -10.33
C ARG A 237 -1.98 6.33 -9.08
N PHE A 238 -2.99 6.05 -8.25
CA PHE A 238 -2.83 5.17 -7.09
C PHE A 238 -2.39 3.75 -7.46
N TYR A 239 -2.94 3.17 -8.53
CA TYR A 239 -2.54 1.86 -9.05
C TYR A 239 -1.12 1.85 -9.63
N THR A 240 -0.73 2.88 -10.39
CA THR A 240 0.62 2.95 -10.98
C THR A 240 1.70 3.14 -9.93
N ASP A 241 1.36 3.81 -8.84
CA ASP A 241 2.26 4.14 -7.74
C ASP A 241 2.40 2.99 -6.72
N PHE A 242 1.48 2.02 -6.75
CA PHE A 242 1.44 0.88 -5.84
C PHE A 242 2.77 0.10 -5.74
N PRO A 243 3.46 -0.29 -6.84
CA PRO A 243 4.72 -1.01 -6.76
C PRO A 243 5.84 -0.19 -6.12
N ALA A 244 5.86 1.13 -6.36
CA ALA A 244 6.84 2.03 -5.78
C ALA A 244 6.66 2.14 -4.26
N ILE A 245 5.41 2.28 -3.80
CA ILE A 245 5.07 2.32 -2.36
C ILE A 245 5.47 1.00 -1.70
N LEU A 246 5.18 -0.14 -2.35
CA LEU A 246 5.53 -1.47 -1.85
C LEU A 246 7.05 -1.61 -1.66
N ALA A 247 7.83 -1.26 -2.70
CA ALA A 247 9.29 -1.31 -2.65
C ALA A 247 9.86 -0.39 -1.56
N TYR A 248 9.26 0.79 -1.37
CA TYR A 248 9.69 1.75 -0.37
C TYR A 248 9.41 1.30 1.05
N THR A 249 8.20 0.82 1.33
CA THR A 249 7.88 0.27 2.65
C THR A 249 8.79 -0.93 2.94
N PHE A 250 9.10 -1.75 1.93
CA PHE A 250 10.01 -2.88 2.12
C PHE A 250 11.40 -2.41 2.52
N LEU A 251 11.95 -1.42 1.81
CA LEU A 251 13.24 -0.84 2.13
C LEU A 251 13.27 -0.22 3.53
N LEU A 252 12.23 0.51 3.91
CA LEU A 252 12.09 1.08 5.26
C LEU A 252 12.02 0.01 6.33
N PHE A 253 11.27 -1.06 6.09
CA PHE A 253 11.13 -2.18 7.02
C PHE A 253 12.47 -2.90 7.23
N VAL A 254 13.19 -3.19 6.15
CA VAL A 254 14.54 -3.81 6.20
C VAL A 254 15.54 -2.89 6.91
N LYS A 255 15.53 -1.59 6.61
CA LYS A 255 16.38 -0.61 7.28
C LYS A 255 16.08 -0.54 8.78
N GLY A 256 14.80 -0.52 9.15
CA GLY A 256 14.36 -0.54 10.55
C GLY A 256 14.81 -1.80 11.29
N LEU A 257 14.73 -2.96 10.65
CA LEU A 257 15.26 -4.22 11.19
C LEU A 257 16.77 -4.17 11.40
N TYR A 258 17.51 -3.68 10.40
CA TYR A 258 18.96 -3.55 10.47
C TYR A 258 19.40 -2.62 11.60
N ASP A 259 18.76 -1.45 11.72
CA ASP A 259 19.04 -0.48 12.78
C ASP A 259 18.68 -1.03 14.17
N GLY A 260 17.57 -1.77 14.28
CA GLY A 260 17.17 -2.47 15.50
C GLY A 260 18.18 -3.53 15.93
N LEU A 261 18.69 -4.34 15.00
CA LEU A 261 19.74 -5.33 15.25
C LEU A 261 21.05 -4.66 15.66
N ARG A 262 21.44 -3.57 14.98
CA ARG A 262 22.65 -2.79 15.30
C ARG A 262 22.59 -2.19 16.72
N ARG A 263 21.42 -1.69 17.14
CA ARG A 263 21.21 -1.20 18.53
C ARG A 263 21.33 -2.34 19.54
N ARG A 264 20.71 -3.49 19.30
CA ARG A 264 20.85 -4.68 20.17
C ARG A 264 22.30 -5.15 20.31
N ASN A 265 23.06 -5.17 19.22
CA ASN A 265 24.47 -5.55 19.27
C ASN A 265 25.31 -4.56 20.07
N ARG A 266 25.07 -3.24 19.96
CA ARG A 266 25.75 -2.24 20.79
C ARG A 266 25.45 -2.41 22.28
N LEU A 267 24.19 -2.66 22.64
CA LEU A 267 23.79 -2.90 24.04
C LEU A 267 24.45 -4.17 24.60
N ARG A 268 24.56 -5.25 23.81
CA ARG A 268 25.29 -6.47 24.21
C ARG A 268 26.77 -6.21 24.48
N ILE A 269 27.42 -5.41 23.63
CA ILE A 269 28.84 -5.05 23.81
C ILE A 269 29.04 -4.20 25.07
N MET A 270 28.19 -3.20 25.30
CA MET A 270 28.24 -2.40 26.53
C MET A 270 28.01 -3.24 27.78
N ARG A 271 27.04 -4.16 27.77
CA ARG A 271 26.77 -5.07 28.89
C ARG A 271 27.98 -5.96 29.20
N LYS A 272 28.64 -6.51 28.17
CA LYS A 272 29.89 -7.28 28.33
C LYS A 272 31.06 -6.46 28.86
N ARG A 273 31.15 -5.16 28.54
CA ARG A 273 32.18 -4.26 29.09
C ARG A 273 31.91 -3.92 30.56
N LEU A 274 30.66 -3.61 30.92
CA LEU A 274 30.26 -3.36 32.30
C LEU A 274 30.50 -4.56 33.21
N VAL A 275 30.15 -5.77 32.75
CA VAL A 275 30.43 -7.00 33.51
C VAL A 275 31.94 -7.23 33.68
N ARG A 276 32.76 -6.98 32.66
CA ARG A 276 34.23 -7.06 32.79
C ARG A 276 34.79 -6.07 33.80
N MET A 277 34.39 -4.79 33.72
CA MET A 277 34.82 -3.77 34.68
C MET A 277 34.39 -4.11 36.11
N TYR A 278 33.20 -4.69 36.30
CA TYR A 278 32.72 -5.11 37.60
C TYR A 278 33.54 -6.29 38.18
N ILE A 279 33.87 -7.28 37.33
CA ILE A 279 34.71 -8.43 37.74
C ILE A 279 36.12 -7.96 38.12
N GLU A 280 36.76 -7.11 37.31
CA GLU A 280 38.09 -6.55 37.59
C GLU A 280 38.12 -5.74 38.90
N ASN A 281 37.06 -4.99 39.18
CA ASN A 281 36.96 -4.20 40.41
C ASN A 281 36.79 -5.09 41.66
N ILE A 282 36.09 -6.22 41.55
CA ILE A 282 36.00 -7.22 42.63
C ILE A 282 37.34 -7.93 42.83
N THR A 283 38.04 -8.30 41.76
CA THR A 283 39.34 -8.98 41.86
C THR A 283 40.39 -8.09 42.51
N ASN A 284 40.42 -6.80 42.15
CA ASN A 284 41.35 -5.84 42.75
C ASN A 284 41.05 -5.53 44.23
N LYS A 285 39.80 -5.65 44.68
CA LYS A 285 39.43 -5.47 46.10
C LYS A 285 39.61 -6.73 46.95
N GLY A 286 39.72 -7.91 46.35
CA GLY A 286 39.98 -9.18 47.06
C GLY A 286 41.47 -9.50 47.23
N LEU A 287 42.35 -8.73 46.61
CA LEU A 287 43.82 -8.85 46.68
C LEU A 287 44.48 -7.82 47.61
N SER A 288 43.69 -6.91 48.20
CA SER A 288 44.10 -5.95 49.24
C SER A 288 43.61 -6.39 50.60
#